data_AF-A0A8J8FQ16-F1
#
_entry.id   AF-A0A8J8FQ16-F1
#
_cell.length_a   1.000
_cell.length_b   1.000
_cell.length_c   1.000
_cell.angle_alpha   90.00
_cell.angle_beta   90.00
_cell.angle_gamma   90.00
#
_symmetry.space_group_name_H-M   'P 1'
#
loop_
_entity.id
_entity.type
_entity.pdbx_description
1 polymer ?
#
loop_
_entity_poly.entity_id
_entity_poly.type
_entity_poly.pdbx_seq_one_letter_code
_entity_poly.pdbx_strand_id
1 'polypeptide(L)'
;MGCCDDPTEPVKINRADLARAQEQYGNLVRDLLTDDPEKVMLKQLNVANVYLTELAALNAHYESVRVQAIKLLKKESLSTLQSIVSKSSESSIGLAAQQRIDELAKDTGLLGKLFN
;
A
#
# COMPACT_ATOMS: atom_id res chain seq x y z
N MET A 1 -29.72 -6.45 25.40
CA MET A 1 -28.96 -7.25 24.42
C MET A 1 -29.91 -7.57 23.27
N GLY A 2 -29.62 -7.07 22.07
CA GLY A 2 -30.52 -7.12 20.91
C GLY A 2 -30.54 -8.51 20.29
N CYS A 3 -31.74 -9.10 20.21
CA CYS A 3 -32.01 -10.46 19.72
C CYS A 3 -32.45 -10.48 18.24
N CYS A 4 -32.13 -9.43 17.47
CA CYS A 4 -32.72 -9.19 16.13
C CYS A 4 -31.71 -8.67 15.09
N ASP A 5 -30.42 -8.97 15.23
CA ASP A 5 -29.49 -8.82 14.09
C ASP A 5 -29.65 -10.05 13.20
N ASP A 6 -30.46 -9.92 12.15
CA ASP A 6 -30.60 -10.93 11.10
C ASP A 6 -29.30 -10.95 10.27
N PRO A 7 -28.49 -12.02 10.34
CA PRO A 7 -27.22 -12.10 9.63
C PRO A 7 -27.39 -12.19 8.10
N THR A 8 -28.63 -12.28 7.61
CA THR A 8 -28.97 -12.25 6.18
C THR A 8 -29.32 -10.85 5.66
N GLU A 9 -29.47 -9.85 6.54
CA GLU A 9 -29.74 -8.47 6.10
C GLU A 9 -28.49 -7.89 5.41
N PRO A 10 -28.61 -7.32 4.20
CA PRO A 10 -27.46 -6.73 3.53
C PRO A 10 -26.92 -5.56 4.35
N VAL A 11 -25.59 -5.51 4.51
CA VAL A 11 -24.91 -4.43 5.21
C VAL A 11 -25.31 -3.10 4.58
N LYS A 12 -26.09 -2.30 5.32
CA LYS A 12 -26.56 -1.00 4.86
C LYS A 12 -25.38 -0.03 4.80
N ILE A 13 -25.00 0.35 3.57
CA ILE A 13 -23.98 1.38 3.37
C ILE A 13 -24.52 2.71 3.87
N ASN A 14 -23.74 3.40 4.70
CA ASN A 14 -24.03 4.74 5.14
C ASN A 14 -23.99 5.70 3.94
N ARG A 15 -25.07 6.47 3.74
CA ARG A 15 -25.17 7.44 2.63
C ARG A 15 -24.03 8.46 2.61
N ALA A 16 -23.54 8.86 3.79
CA ALA A 16 -22.42 9.80 3.89
C ALA A 16 -21.11 9.18 3.38
N ASP A 17 -20.87 7.91 3.66
CA ASP A 17 -19.67 7.21 3.20
C ASP A 17 -19.72 6.97 1.68
N LEU A 18 -20.91 6.69 1.14
CA LEU A 18 -21.11 6.62 -0.31
C LEU A 18 -20.79 7.95 -1.01
N ALA A 19 -21.31 9.08 -0.49
CA ALA A 19 -21.04 10.39 -1.05
C ALA A 19 -19.54 10.74 -1.01
N ARG A 20 -18.86 10.43 0.10
CA ARG A 20 -17.41 10.64 0.23
C ARG A 20 -16.63 9.80 -0.78
N ALA A 21 -16.99 8.53 -0.98
CA ALA A 21 -16.34 7.67 -1.96
C ALA A 21 -16.54 8.17 -3.40
N GLN A 22 -17.74 8.66 -3.73
CA GLN A 22 -18.03 9.26 -5.04
C GLN A 22 -17.20 10.52 -5.28
N GLU A 23 -17.07 11.39 -4.28
CA GLU A 23 -16.24 12.59 -4.37
C GLU A 23 -14.75 12.24 -4.55
N GLN A 24 -14.23 11.30 -3.76
CA GLN A 24 -12.85 10.82 -3.89
C GLN A 24 -12.58 10.25 -5.28
N TYR A 25 -13.51 9.46 -5.81
CA TYR A 25 -13.42 8.92 -7.17
C TYR A 25 -13.42 10.04 -8.22
N GLY A 26 -14.35 11.00 -8.12
CA GLY A 26 -14.41 12.13 -9.05
C GLY A 26 -13.13 12.97 -9.04
N ASN A 27 -12.58 13.23 -7.86
CA ASN A 27 -11.30 13.91 -7.71
C ASN A 27 -10.15 13.11 -8.33
N LEU A 28 -10.09 11.79 -8.11
CA LEU A 28 -9.06 10.94 -8.70
C LEU A 28 -9.14 10.95 -10.23
N VAL A 29 -10.33 10.81 -10.81
CA VAL A 29 -10.52 10.84 -12.27
C VAL A 29 -10.08 12.18 -12.85
N ARG A 30 -10.47 13.30 -12.22
CA ARG A 30 -10.02 14.62 -12.63
C ARG A 30 -8.51 14.73 -12.57
N ASP A 31 -7.92 14.42 -11.41
CA ASP A 31 -6.48 14.53 -11.19
C ASP A 31 -5.69 13.67 -12.21
N LEU A 32 -6.15 12.45 -12.53
CA LEU A 32 -5.54 11.60 -13.56
C LEU A 32 -5.61 12.17 -14.99
N LEU A 33 -6.62 12.97 -15.29
CA LEU A 33 -6.80 13.57 -16.62
C LEU A 33 -6.13 14.93 -16.76
N THR A 34 -5.85 15.63 -15.65
CA THR A 34 -5.37 17.02 -15.67
C THR A 34 -4.00 17.24 -15.07
N ASP A 35 -3.52 16.33 -14.21
CA ASP A 35 -2.26 16.47 -13.48
C ASP A 35 -1.22 15.43 -13.96
N ASP A 36 -0.01 15.52 -13.42
CA ASP A 36 1.07 14.57 -13.66
C ASP A 36 0.72 13.17 -13.07
N PRO A 37 0.59 12.13 -13.91
CA PRO A 37 0.20 10.79 -13.45
C PRO A 37 1.15 10.22 -12.40
N GLU A 38 2.45 10.55 -12.46
CA GLU A 38 3.43 10.09 -11.46
C GLU A 38 3.07 10.65 -10.07
N LYS A 39 2.77 11.95 -9.99
CA LYS A 39 2.39 12.62 -8.74
C LYS A 39 1.07 12.11 -8.20
N VAL A 40 0.11 11.85 -9.09
CA VAL A 40 -1.18 11.27 -8.70
C VAL A 40 -0.98 9.89 -8.10
N MET A 41 -0.18 9.02 -8.73
CA MET A 41 0.13 7.69 -8.19
C MET A 41 0.83 7.76 -6.83
N LEU A 42 1.82 8.65 -6.66
CA LEU A 42 2.50 8.87 -5.38
C LEU A 42 1.53 9.30 -4.27
N LYS A 43 0.58 10.19 -4.58
CA LYS A 43 -0.48 10.61 -3.65
C LYS A 43 -1.37 9.43 -3.24
N GLN A 44 -1.78 8.61 -4.21
CA GLN A 44 -2.66 7.45 -3.96
C GLN A 44 -2.01 6.34 -3.13
N LEU A 45 -0.68 6.19 -3.18
CA LEU A 45 0.03 5.19 -2.37
C LEU A 45 -0.21 5.37 -0.85
N ASN A 46 -0.45 6.59 -0.37
CA ASN A 46 -0.65 6.85 1.06
C ASN A 46 -1.98 6.30 1.61
N VAL A 47 -2.96 6.06 0.74
CA VAL A 47 -4.29 5.55 1.09
C VAL A 47 -4.55 4.16 0.49
N ALA A 48 -3.57 3.64 -0.26
CA ALA A 48 -3.65 2.32 -0.86
C ALA A 48 -3.64 1.22 0.20
N ASN A 49 -4.37 0.14 -0.06
CA ASN A 49 -4.26 -1.09 0.73
C ASN A 49 -2.96 -1.83 0.40
N VAL A 50 -2.61 -2.81 1.25
CA VAL A 50 -1.37 -3.59 1.12
C VAL A 50 -1.22 -4.20 -0.27
N TYR A 51 -2.30 -4.79 -0.80
CA TYR A 51 -2.30 -5.41 -2.13
C TYR A 51 -1.95 -4.42 -3.25
N LEU A 52 -2.57 -3.24 -3.25
CA LEU A 52 -2.28 -2.20 -4.26
C LEU A 52 -0.86 -1.64 -4.10
N THR A 53 -0.37 -1.52 -2.87
CA THR A 53 1.01 -1.12 -2.61
C THR A 53 2.01 -2.16 -3.13
N GLU A 54 1.75 -3.45 -2.92
CA GLU A 54 2.57 -4.55 -3.46
C GLU A 54 2.57 -4.57 -4.99
N LEU A 55 1.41 -4.41 -5.62
CA LEU A 55 1.31 -4.31 -7.07
C LEU A 55 2.08 -3.11 -7.62
N ALA A 56 2.00 -1.95 -6.95
CA ALA A 56 2.76 -0.77 -7.35
C ALA A 56 4.27 -1.00 -7.21
N ALA A 57 4.73 -1.61 -6.13
CA ALA A 57 6.14 -1.96 -5.93
C ALA A 57 6.69 -2.88 -7.03
N LEU A 58 5.87 -3.85 -7.46
CA LEU A 58 6.23 -4.81 -8.50
C LEU A 58 6.22 -4.21 -9.91
N ASN A 59 5.16 -3.46 -10.25
CA ASN A 59 4.81 -3.22 -11.65
C ASN A 59 4.61 -1.74 -12.03
N ALA A 60 4.69 -0.79 -11.09
CA ALA A 60 4.47 0.60 -11.46
C ALA A 60 5.49 1.06 -12.52
N HIS A 61 5.01 1.85 -13.48
CA HIS A 61 5.86 2.31 -14.59
C HIS A 61 6.97 3.26 -14.10
N TYR A 62 6.63 4.14 -13.16
CA TYR A 62 7.56 5.11 -12.59
C TYR A 62 8.39 4.50 -11.47
N GLU A 63 9.70 4.67 -11.55
CA GLU A 63 10.66 4.18 -10.56
C GLU A 63 10.42 4.79 -9.17
N SER A 64 10.14 6.09 -9.10
CA SER A 64 9.80 6.81 -7.88
C SER A 64 8.61 6.18 -7.14
N VAL A 65 7.57 5.81 -7.88
CA VAL A 65 6.36 5.14 -7.37
C VAL A 65 6.72 3.76 -6.83
N ARG A 66 7.53 2.98 -7.56
CA ARG A 66 7.98 1.65 -7.08
C ARG A 66 8.78 1.76 -5.78
N VAL A 67 9.75 2.66 -5.73
CA VAL A 67 10.60 2.88 -4.55
C VAL A 67 9.77 3.35 -3.36
N GLN A 68 8.84 4.27 -3.57
CA GLN A 68 7.96 4.74 -2.50
C GLN A 68 7.03 3.62 -2.02
N ALA A 69 6.47 2.83 -2.93
CA ALA A 69 5.63 1.69 -2.56
C ALA A 69 6.40 0.67 -1.71
N ILE A 70 7.65 0.36 -2.08
CA ILE A 70 8.54 -0.53 -1.30
C ILE A 70 8.70 -0.03 0.14
N LYS A 71 8.93 1.26 0.35
CA LYS A 71 9.07 1.84 1.70
C LYS A 71 7.82 1.68 2.57
N LEU A 72 6.65 1.59 1.96
CA LEU A 72 5.38 1.42 2.65
C LEU A 72 5.06 -0.05 2.98
N LEU A 73 5.75 -1.01 2.35
CA LEU A 73 5.54 -2.43 2.60
C LEU A 73 5.90 -2.82 4.04
N LYS A 74 5.12 -3.77 4.58
CA LYS A 74 5.23 -4.28 5.94
C LYS A 74 5.70 -5.73 5.93
N LYS A 75 5.81 -6.34 7.12
CA LYS A 75 6.28 -7.74 7.31
C LYS A 75 5.46 -8.78 6.54
N GLU A 76 4.18 -8.53 6.34
CA GLU A 76 3.27 -9.39 5.55
C GLU A 76 3.73 -9.51 4.08
N SER A 77 4.45 -8.51 3.57
CA SER A 77 4.89 -8.39 2.18
C SER A 77 6.34 -8.84 1.96
N LEU A 78 6.94 -9.60 2.89
CA LEU A 78 8.35 -10.01 2.81
C LEU A 78 8.65 -10.85 1.55
N SER A 79 7.74 -11.73 1.15
CA SER A 79 7.88 -12.53 -0.08
C SER A 79 7.94 -11.64 -1.33
N THR A 80 7.12 -10.59 -1.37
CA THR A 80 7.12 -9.59 -2.44
C THR A 80 8.43 -8.82 -2.50
N LEU A 81 8.95 -8.37 -1.35
CA LEU A 81 10.25 -7.70 -1.25
C LEU A 81 11.39 -8.59 -1.74
N GLN A 82 11.42 -9.85 -1.34
CA GLN A 82 12.41 -10.83 -1.80
C GLN A 82 12.33 -11.07 -3.32
N SER A 83 11.10 -11.13 -3.87
CA SER A 83 10.92 -11.24 -5.32
C SER A 83 11.40 -10.00 -6.07
N ILE A 84 11.35 -8.81 -5.47
CA ILE A 84 11.87 -7.59 -6.09
C ILE A 84 13.39 -7.62 -6.13
N VAL A 85 14.04 -7.99 -5.01
CA VAL A 85 15.50 -8.13 -4.94
C VAL A 85 16.01 -9.15 -5.95
N SER A 86 15.35 -10.31 -6.08
CA SER A 86 15.79 -11.35 -7.02
C SER A 86 15.66 -10.96 -8.49
N LYS A 87 14.71 -10.07 -8.84
CA LYS A 87 14.49 -9.60 -10.21
C LYS A 87 15.33 -8.39 -10.59
N SER A 88 15.84 -7.62 -9.62
CA SER A 88 16.42 -6.31 -9.90
C SER A 88 17.49 -5.91 -8.87
N SER A 89 18.39 -6.84 -8.52
CA SER A 89 19.34 -6.70 -7.40
C SER A 89 20.24 -5.46 -7.44
N GLU A 90 20.63 -4.98 -8.62
CA GLU A 90 21.55 -3.84 -8.78
C GLU A 90 20.86 -2.51 -9.08
N SER A 91 19.54 -2.49 -9.25
CA SER A 91 18.81 -1.24 -9.47
C SER A 91 18.48 -0.55 -8.14
N SER A 92 18.20 0.75 -8.21
CA SER A 92 17.65 1.53 -7.10
C SER A 92 16.46 0.85 -6.42
N ILE A 93 15.64 0.12 -7.19
CA ILE A 93 14.48 -0.61 -6.72
C ILE A 93 14.90 -1.84 -5.90
N GLY A 94 15.88 -2.61 -6.38
CA GLY A 94 16.42 -3.75 -5.61
C GLY A 94 17.12 -3.32 -4.34
N LEU A 95 17.90 -2.24 -4.40
CA LEU A 95 18.56 -1.65 -3.23
C LEU A 95 17.52 -1.16 -2.21
N ALA A 96 16.46 -0.48 -2.65
CA ALA A 96 15.38 -0.04 -1.78
C ALA A 96 14.65 -1.24 -1.12
N ALA A 97 14.43 -2.32 -1.88
CA ALA A 97 13.79 -3.53 -1.35
C ALA A 97 14.68 -4.23 -0.31
N GLN A 98 15.98 -4.33 -0.56
CA GLN A 98 16.93 -4.91 0.38
C GLN A 98 17.00 -4.08 1.67
N GLN A 99 17.13 -2.77 1.56
CA GLN A 99 17.11 -1.86 2.71
C GLN A 99 15.83 -2.04 3.54
N ARG A 100 14.69 -2.17 2.88
CA ARG A 100 13.41 -2.36 3.57
C ARG A 100 13.34 -3.69 4.32
N ILE A 101 13.87 -4.78 3.73
CA ILE A 101 13.96 -6.07 4.41
C ILE A 101 14.82 -5.93 5.69
N ASP A 102 15.96 -5.25 5.58
CA ASP A 102 16.88 -5.06 6.70
C ASP A 102 16.26 -4.23 7.83
N GLU A 103 15.50 -3.18 7.50
CA GLU A 103 14.72 -2.38 8.46
C GLU A 103 13.69 -3.24 9.20
N LEU A 104 12.90 -4.01 8.45
CA LEU A 104 11.86 -4.86 9.02
C LEU A 104 12.45 -5.95 9.92
N ALA A 105 13.65 -6.45 9.61
CA ALA A 105 14.38 -7.40 10.45
C ALA A 105 14.84 -6.76 11.77
N LYS A 106 15.38 -5.53 11.73
CA LYS A 106 15.81 -4.76 12.91
C LYS A 106 14.65 -4.46 13.84
N ASP A 107 13.48 -4.09 13.32
CA ASP A 107 12.29 -3.80 14.13
C ASP A 107 11.84 -5.01 14.97
N THR A 108 12.01 -6.22 14.45
CA THR A 108 11.77 -7.46 15.23
C THR A 108 12.82 -7.69 16.32
N GLY A 109 14.09 -7.38 16.06
CA GLY A 109 15.19 -7.65 16.97
C GLY A 109 15.31 -6.66 18.14
N LEU A 110 14.90 -5.40 17.94
CA LEU A 110 15.02 -4.34 18.94
C LEU A 110 13.82 -4.29 19.89
N LEU A 111 12.60 -4.45 19.38
CA LEU A 111 11.39 -4.51 20.20
C LEU A 111 11.19 -5.89 20.84
N GLY A 112 11.60 -6.98 20.18
CA GLY A 112 11.52 -8.33 20.75
C GLY A 112 12.42 -8.56 21.97
N LYS A 113 13.48 -7.74 22.15
CA LYS A 113 14.36 -7.78 23.33
C LYS A 113 13.92 -6.88 24.49
N LEU A 114 12.99 -5.95 24.24
CA LEU A 114 12.48 -5.03 25.28
C LEU A 114 11.18 -5.55 25.91
N PHE A 115 10.49 -6.47 25.25
CA PHE A 115 9.23 -7.07 25.72
C PHE A 115 9.33 -8.56 26.08
N ASN A 116 10.55 -9.06 26.34
CA ASN A 116 10.79 -10.44 26.76
C ASN A 116 11.72 -10.49 27.98
#